data_AF-A0A973TAB4-F1
#
_entry.id   AF-A0A973TAB4-F1
#
_cell.length_a   1.000
_cell.length_b   1.000
_cell.length_c   1.000
_cell.angle_alpha   90.00
_cell.angle_beta   90.00
_cell.angle_gamma   90.00
#
_symmetry.space_group_name_H-M   'P 1'
#
loop_
_entity.id
_entity.type
_entity.pdbx_description
1 polymer ?
#
loop_
_entity_poly.entity_id
_entity_poly.type
_entity_poly.pdbx_seq_one_letter_code
_entity_poly.pdbx_strand_id
1 'polypeptide(L)'
;MARPSKKVRRRRRLLALFLTLAVFVTAVAVGAQFLKPLLGGGKPSDYPGPGTGEVRVTVDNGEGTRSVATELENKHVVANADTFLQSFHASGGTLSPGEYTFKTEMKNADAVNVLVGKDKTKVIYFALSAGLRISESLQAISEGSGASMQQLQALSNQPAQFGLPANAKNLEGYLAPGEYRF
;
A
#
# COMPACT_ATOMS: atom_id res chain seq x y z
N MET A 1 23.06 -47.36 57.30
CA MET A 1 22.72 -46.66 56.04
C MET A 1 22.16 -47.66 55.03
N ALA A 2 20.86 -47.62 54.74
CA ALA A 2 20.23 -48.53 53.79
C ALA A 2 20.61 -48.15 52.34
N ARG A 3 21.28 -49.04 51.61
CA ARG A 3 21.58 -48.83 50.19
C ARG A 3 20.26 -48.83 49.41
N PRO A 4 19.96 -47.78 48.62
CA PRO A 4 18.70 -47.73 47.89
C PRO A 4 18.60 -48.93 46.93
N SER A 5 17.46 -49.62 46.99
CA SER A 5 17.15 -50.81 46.18
C SER A 5 17.46 -50.60 44.69
N LYS A 6 18.07 -51.60 44.03
CA LYS A 6 18.45 -51.56 42.61
C LYS A 6 17.29 -51.12 41.68
N LYS A 7 16.04 -51.39 42.06
CA LYS A 7 14.83 -50.99 41.32
C LYS A 7 14.57 -49.47 41.35
N VAL A 8 14.84 -48.79 42.47
CA VAL A 8 14.67 -47.33 42.62
C VAL A 8 15.73 -46.57 41.80
N ARG A 9 16.95 -47.09 41.76
CA ARG A 9 18.05 -46.52 40.98
C ARG A 9 17.77 -46.60 39.46
N ARG A 10 17.15 -47.68 39.00
CA ARG A 10 16.74 -47.85 37.59
C ARG A 10 15.59 -46.91 37.20
N ARG A 11 14.58 -46.75 38.06
CA ARG A 11 13.49 -45.79 37.84
C ARG A 11 13.97 -44.34 37.80
N ARG A 12 14.86 -43.94 38.71
CA ARG A 12 15.47 -42.59 38.70
C ARG A 12 16.30 -42.31 37.45
N ARG A 13 17.05 -43.31 36.95
CA ARG A 13 17.79 -43.19 35.69
C ARG A 13 16.86 -43.04 34.49
N LEU A 14 15.79 -43.83 34.42
CA LEU A 14 14.80 -43.72 33.33
C LEU A 14 14.08 -42.37 33.36
N LEU A 15 13.72 -41.86 34.54
CA LEU A 15 13.15 -40.52 34.72
C LEU A 15 14.10 -39.41 34.27
N ALA A 16 15.39 -39.49 34.65
CA ALA A 16 16.38 -38.52 34.21
C ALA A 16 16.60 -38.56 32.68
N LEU A 17 16.58 -39.76 32.10
CA LEU A 17 16.74 -39.94 30.65
C LEU A 17 15.52 -39.42 29.88
N PHE A 18 14.32 -39.61 30.43
CA PHE A 18 13.09 -39.05 29.88
C PHE A 18 13.07 -37.51 29.97
N LEU A 19 13.45 -36.95 31.12
CA LEU A 19 13.51 -35.49 31.31
C LEU A 19 14.52 -34.83 30.37
N THR A 20 15.71 -35.41 30.22
CA THR A 20 16.73 -34.89 29.29
C THR A 20 16.27 -34.98 27.84
N LEU A 21 15.62 -36.08 27.45
CA LEU A 21 15.03 -36.21 26.11
C LEU A 21 13.90 -35.19 25.89
N ALA A 22 13.02 -34.99 26.87
CA ALA A 22 11.93 -34.02 26.78
C ALA A 22 12.46 -32.58 26.63
N VAL A 23 13.48 -32.20 27.40
CA VAL A 23 14.14 -30.89 27.26
C VAL A 23 14.80 -30.74 25.89
N PHE A 24 15.48 -31.78 25.41
CA PHE A 24 16.12 -31.76 24.09
C PHE A 24 15.10 -31.62 22.95
N VAL A 25 14.00 -32.39 22.97
CA VAL A 25 12.92 -32.29 21.98
C VAL A 25 12.28 -30.90 22.01
N THR A 26 12.05 -30.34 23.20
CA THR A 26 11.50 -28.98 23.36
C THR A 26 12.45 -27.93 22.77
N ALA A 27 13.76 -28.04 23.05
CA ALA A 27 14.77 -27.12 22.52
C ALA A 27 14.89 -27.21 21.00
N VAL A 28 14.81 -28.42 20.42
CA VAL A 28 14.84 -28.63 18.96
C VAL A 28 13.57 -28.06 18.31
N ALA A 29 12.39 -28.27 18.91
CA ALA A 29 11.14 -27.73 18.38
C ALA A 29 11.11 -26.19 18.38
N VAL A 30 11.55 -25.57 19.48
CA VAL A 30 11.68 -24.11 19.58
C VAL A 30 12.76 -23.60 18.62
N GLY A 31 13.93 -24.26 18.56
CA GLY A 31 15.01 -23.92 17.63
C GLY A 31 14.58 -24.01 16.16
N ALA A 32 13.79 -25.01 15.80
CA ALA A 32 13.24 -25.14 14.46
C ALA A 32 12.32 -23.97 14.08
N GLN A 33 11.56 -23.39 15.03
CA GLN A 33 10.77 -22.18 14.77
C GLN A 33 11.63 -20.96 14.43
N PHE A 34 12.82 -20.83 15.03
CA PHE A 34 13.78 -19.76 14.70
C PHE A 34 14.53 -20.00 13.38
N LEU A 35 14.62 -21.26 12.93
CA LEU A 35 15.29 -21.62 11.68
C LEU A 35 14.34 -21.63 10.46
N LYS A 36 13.02 -21.66 10.66
CA LYS A 36 12.01 -21.59 9.58
C LYS A 36 12.24 -20.44 8.57
N PRO A 37 12.63 -19.21 8.96
CA PRO A 37 12.93 -18.13 8.01
C PRO A 37 14.19 -18.36 7.16
N LEU A 38 15.12 -19.20 7.62
CA LEU A 38 16.42 -19.46 6.97
C LEU A 38 16.38 -20.61 5.95
N LEU A 39 15.34 -21.46 5.98
CA LEU A 39 15.24 -22.68 5.16
C LEU A 39 14.54 -22.49 3.80
N GLY A 40 14.46 -21.26 3.28
CA GLY A 40 14.01 -21.03 1.90
C GLY A 40 12.50 -21.20 1.64
N GLY A 41 11.68 -21.24 2.69
CA GLY A 41 10.21 -21.17 2.60
C GLY A 41 9.65 -19.75 2.81
N GLY A 42 10.47 -18.72 2.61
CA GLY A 42 10.07 -17.32 2.79
C GLY A 42 9.12 -16.87 1.68
N LYS A 43 8.16 -16.00 2.01
CA LYS A 43 7.32 -15.33 1.00
C LYS A 43 8.22 -14.74 -0.10
N PRO A 44 7.85 -14.87 -1.39
CA PRO A 44 8.62 -14.27 -2.47
C PRO A 44 8.84 -12.78 -2.17
N SER A 45 10.06 -12.29 -2.41
CA SER A 45 10.36 -10.87 -2.20
C SER A 45 9.65 -9.97 -3.20
N ASP A 46 9.31 -10.49 -4.38
CA ASP A 46 8.65 -9.74 -5.45
C ASP A 46 7.95 -10.73 -6.40
N TYR A 47 6.98 -10.25 -7.16
CA TYR A 47 6.47 -10.98 -8.32
C TYR A 47 7.33 -10.70 -9.56
N PRO A 48 7.39 -11.63 -10.53
CA PRO A 48 8.11 -11.40 -11.78
C PRO A 48 7.45 -10.33 -12.67
N GLY A 49 6.15 -10.07 -12.50
CA GLY A 49 5.39 -9.15 -13.34
C GLY A 49 5.09 -9.73 -14.74
N PRO A 50 4.45 -8.96 -15.63
CA PRO A 50 3.99 -7.57 -15.46
C PRO A 50 2.62 -7.43 -14.75
N GLY A 51 2.16 -8.51 -14.11
CA GLY A 51 0.84 -8.59 -13.48
C GLY A 51 -0.32 -8.65 -14.48
N THR A 52 -1.51 -9.01 -14.00
CA THR A 52 -2.72 -9.14 -14.85
C THR A 52 -4.00 -8.66 -14.14
N GLY A 53 -5.08 -8.51 -14.90
CA GLY A 53 -6.37 -8.09 -14.36
C GLY A 53 -6.39 -6.65 -13.84
N GLU A 54 -7.41 -6.33 -13.03
CA GLU A 54 -7.58 -5.01 -12.40
C GLU A 54 -7.98 -5.17 -10.94
N VAL A 55 -7.29 -4.46 -10.06
CA VAL A 55 -7.55 -4.37 -8.62
C VAL A 55 -7.61 -2.91 -8.23
N ARG A 56 -8.75 -2.48 -7.67
CA ARG A 56 -8.89 -1.11 -7.16
C ARG A 56 -8.51 -1.06 -5.68
N VAL A 57 -7.74 -0.03 -5.35
CA VAL A 57 -7.31 0.29 -3.99
C VAL A 57 -7.50 1.78 -3.79
N THR A 58 -8.19 2.11 -2.71
CA THR A 58 -8.46 3.49 -2.30
C THR A 58 -7.47 3.83 -1.19
N VAL A 59 -6.74 4.92 -1.37
CA VAL A 59 -5.83 5.45 -0.35
C VAL A 59 -6.53 6.63 0.32
N ASP A 60 -6.84 6.46 1.60
CA ASP A 60 -7.56 7.47 2.36
C ASP A 60 -6.65 8.65 2.75
N ASN A 61 -7.26 9.79 3.08
CA ASN A 61 -6.51 10.96 3.53
C ASN A 61 -5.82 10.69 4.87
N GLY A 62 -4.50 10.84 4.91
CA GLY A 62 -3.68 10.54 6.08
C GLY A 62 -3.35 9.05 6.26
N GLU A 63 -3.72 8.19 5.29
CA GLU A 63 -3.36 6.78 5.35
C GLU A 63 -1.84 6.57 5.26
N GLY A 64 -1.32 5.72 6.15
CA GLY A 64 0.11 5.42 6.20
C GLY A 64 0.54 4.44 5.11
N THR A 65 1.72 4.64 4.53
CA THR A 65 2.26 3.79 3.46
C THR A 65 2.33 2.30 3.83
N ARG A 66 2.56 1.97 5.10
CA ARG A 66 2.58 0.57 5.59
C ARG A 66 1.19 -0.07 5.55
N SER A 67 0.12 0.69 5.78
CA SER A 67 -1.27 0.22 5.65
C SER A 67 -1.54 -0.19 4.22
N VAL A 68 -1.31 0.74 3.28
CA VAL A 68 -1.48 0.51 1.84
C VAL A 68 -0.63 -0.67 1.36
N ALA A 69 0.64 -0.76 1.78
CA ALA A 69 1.50 -1.89 1.42
C ALA A 69 0.93 -3.25 1.88
N THR A 70 0.35 -3.28 3.07
CA THR A 70 -0.30 -4.48 3.62
C THR A 70 -1.57 -4.83 2.85
N GLU A 71 -2.36 -3.81 2.48
CA GLU A 71 -3.54 -4.02 1.63
C GLU A 71 -3.16 -4.57 0.24
N LEU A 72 -2.10 -4.03 -0.38
CA LEU A 72 -1.61 -4.50 -1.67
C LEU A 72 -1.12 -5.95 -1.61
N GLU A 73 -0.46 -6.35 -0.53
CA GLU A 73 -0.09 -7.76 -0.30
C GLU A 73 -1.34 -8.64 -0.13
N ASN A 74 -2.29 -8.21 0.70
CA ASN A 74 -3.54 -8.94 0.95
C ASN A 74 -4.39 -9.12 -0.31
N LYS A 75 -4.36 -8.15 -1.23
CA LYS A 75 -5.05 -8.21 -2.53
C LYS A 75 -4.22 -8.87 -3.63
N HIS A 76 -3.09 -9.48 -3.28
CA HIS A 76 -2.17 -10.13 -4.22
C HIS A 76 -1.65 -9.21 -5.33
N VAL A 77 -1.59 -7.90 -5.09
CA VAL A 77 -0.97 -6.93 -6.01
C VAL A 77 0.55 -7.06 -5.95
N VAL A 78 1.12 -7.13 -4.74
CA VAL A 78 2.56 -7.34 -4.50
C VAL A 78 2.78 -8.60 -3.68
N ALA A 79 3.95 -9.24 -3.84
CA ALA A 79 4.23 -10.50 -3.16
C ALA A 79 4.52 -10.31 -1.66
N ASN A 80 5.01 -9.13 -1.30
CA ASN A 80 5.52 -8.85 0.04
C ASN A 80 5.50 -7.35 0.33
N ALA A 81 4.76 -6.94 1.36
CA ALA A 81 4.62 -5.53 1.74
C ALA A 81 5.95 -4.87 2.19
N ASP A 82 6.84 -5.61 2.85
CA ASP A 82 8.08 -5.04 3.38
C ASP A 82 9.09 -4.71 2.27
N THR A 83 9.18 -5.56 1.24
CA THR A 83 10.04 -5.32 0.07
C THR A 83 9.43 -4.29 -0.88
N PHE A 84 8.10 -4.23 -0.98
CA PHE A 84 7.40 -3.13 -1.62
C PHE A 84 7.70 -1.80 -0.93
N LEU A 85 7.61 -1.72 0.40
CA LEU A 85 7.95 -0.51 1.16
C LEU A 85 9.38 -0.05 0.92
N GLN A 86 10.35 -0.97 0.91
CA GLN A 86 11.72 -0.63 0.56
C GLN A 86 11.82 0.00 -0.84
N SER A 87 11.11 -0.58 -1.82
CA SER A 87 11.07 -0.06 -3.19
C SER A 87 10.41 1.32 -3.27
N PHE A 88 9.32 1.54 -2.53
CA PHE A 88 8.62 2.82 -2.44
C PHE A 88 9.48 3.90 -1.79
N HIS A 89 10.15 3.59 -0.67
CA HIS A 89 11.06 4.53 -0.03
C HIS A 89 12.27 4.85 -0.91
N ALA A 90 12.83 3.84 -1.60
CA ALA A 90 13.94 4.03 -2.54
C ALA A 90 13.57 4.89 -3.75
N SER A 91 12.29 4.93 -4.16
CA SER A 91 11.85 5.77 -5.27
C SER A 91 11.77 7.26 -4.90
N GLY A 92 11.83 7.61 -3.62
CA GLY A 92 11.63 8.98 -3.13
C GLY A 92 10.22 9.53 -3.37
N GLY A 93 9.25 8.65 -3.60
CA GLY A 93 7.86 9.03 -3.87
C GLY A 93 7.10 9.40 -2.61
N THR A 94 6.03 10.18 -2.78
CA THR A 94 5.08 10.51 -1.71
C THR A 94 3.75 9.84 -1.99
N LEU A 95 3.17 9.22 -0.96
CA LEU A 95 1.85 8.60 -1.06
C LEU A 95 0.80 9.72 -1.07
N SER A 96 -0.03 9.74 -2.10
CA SER A 96 -1.14 10.69 -2.21
C SER A 96 -2.47 9.96 -1.97
N PRO A 97 -3.46 10.62 -1.35
CA PRO A 97 -4.81 10.09 -1.30
C PRO A 97 -5.43 9.98 -2.70
N GLY A 98 -6.30 8.99 -2.90
CA GLY A 98 -7.02 8.79 -4.15
C GLY A 98 -7.31 7.32 -4.47
N GLU A 99 -8.02 7.07 -5.57
CA GLU A 99 -8.22 5.72 -6.09
C GLU A 99 -7.14 5.34 -7.11
N TYR A 100 -6.59 4.15 -6.94
CA TYR A 100 -5.55 3.59 -7.78
C TYR A 100 -6.01 2.26 -8.36
N THR A 101 -5.74 2.05 -9.65
CA THR A 101 -5.96 0.77 -10.32
C THR A 101 -4.63 0.07 -10.50
N PHE A 102 -4.51 -1.10 -9.88
CA PHE A 102 -3.39 -2.01 -9.95
C PHE A 102 -3.75 -3.23 -10.79
N LYS A 103 -2.74 -4.05 -11.08
CA LYS A 103 -2.89 -5.43 -11.55
C LYS A 103 -2.56 -6.37 -10.39
N THR A 104 -3.06 -7.60 -10.40
CA THR A 104 -2.53 -8.64 -9.52
C THR A 104 -1.13 -9.03 -9.97
N GLU A 105 -0.33 -9.56 -9.05
CA GLU A 105 1.01 -10.09 -9.32
C GLU A 105 1.98 -9.10 -10.00
N MET A 106 1.89 -7.83 -9.64
CA MET A 106 2.78 -6.78 -10.12
C MET A 106 4.16 -6.90 -9.49
N LYS A 107 5.18 -6.58 -10.29
CA LYS A 107 6.50 -6.28 -9.76
C LYS A 107 6.42 -5.05 -8.87
N ASN A 108 7.16 -5.02 -7.77
CA ASN A 108 7.15 -3.91 -6.82
C ASN A 108 7.40 -2.55 -7.50
N ALA A 109 8.33 -2.50 -8.46
CA ALA A 109 8.62 -1.27 -9.22
C ALA A 109 7.40 -0.75 -10.01
N ASP A 110 6.61 -1.64 -10.59
CA ASP A 110 5.42 -1.28 -11.37
C ASP A 110 4.30 -0.80 -10.43
N ALA A 111 4.10 -1.47 -9.30
CA ALA A 111 3.15 -1.03 -8.28
C ALA A 111 3.55 0.33 -7.68
N VAL A 112 4.84 0.57 -7.46
CA VAL A 112 5.35 1.89 -7.04
C VAL A 112 5.04 2.94 -8.09
N ASN A 113 5.26 2.66 -9.38
CA ASN A 113 4.97 3.59 -10.48
C ASN A 113 3.51 4.03 -10.52
N VAL A 114 2.57 3.14 -10.19
CA VAL A 114 1.13 3.46 -10.05
C VAL A 114 0.91 4.48 -8.93
N LEU A 115 1.51 4.27 -7.75
CA LEU A 115 1.34 5.19 -6.62
C LEU A 115 2.01 6.55 -6.82
N VAL A 116 3.20 6.57 -7.44
CA VAL A 116 3.95 7.82 -7.66
C VAL A 116 3.55 8.55 -8.95
N GLY A 117 2.58 8.02 -9.70
CA GLY A 117 2.05 8.63 -10.92
C GLY A 117 3.06 8.68 -12.08
N LYS A 118 4.09 7.82 -12.08
CA LYS A 118 5.01 7.67 -13.22
C LYS A 118 4.40 6.80 -14.31
N ASP A 119 3.50 5.89 -13.94
CA ASP A 119 2.56 5.30 -14.88
C ASP A 119 1.34 6.21 -15.04
N LYS A 120 0.96 6.49 -16.29
CA LYS A 120 -0.17 7.35 -16.68
C LYS A 120 -1.54 6.72 -16.39
N THR A 121 -1.66 5.93 -15.33
CA THR A 121 -2.88 5.22 -14.89
C THR A 121 -3.64 5.95 -13.78
N LYS A 122 -3.16 7.10 -13.28
CA LYS A 122 -3.97 7.95 -12.40
C LYS A 122 -5.10 8.57 -13.23
N VAL A 123 -6.27 7.96 -13.17
CA VAL A 123 -7.50 8.52 -13.73
C VAL A 123 -7.90 9.70 -12.85
N ILE A 124 -7.83 10.91 -13.40
CA ILE A 124 -8.38 12.10 -12.74
C ILE A 124 -9.87 12.12 -13.02
N TYR A 125 -10.70 12.10 -11.97
CA TYR A 125 -12.16 12.14 -12.11
C TYR A 125 -12.77 13.21 -11.22
N PHE A 126 -13.61 14.08 -11.79
CA PHE A 126 -14.45 15.00 -11.04
C PHE A 126 -15.74 15.31 -11.82
N ALA A 127 -16.81 15.59 -11.10
CA ALA A 127 -18.10 15.95 -11.68
C ALA A 127 -18.46 17.41 -11.33
N LEU A 128 -18.93 18.16 -12.32
CA LEU A 128 -19.39 19.54 -12.17
C LEU A 128 -20.87 19.61 -12.46
N SER A 129 -21.68 19.88 -11.42
CA SER A 129 -23.11 20.10 -11.56
C SER A 129 -23.40 21.46 -12.23
N ALA A 130 -24.53 21.54 -12.95
CA ALA A 130 -24.99 22.81 -13.47
C ALA A 130 -25.34 23.78 -12.34
N GLY A 131 -24.92 25.04 -12.47
CA GLY A 131 -25.24 26.10 -11.51
C GLY A 131 -24.33 26.18 -10.28
N LEU A 132 -23.26 25.38 -10.21
CA LEU A 132 -22.23 25.54 -9.19
C LEU A 132 -21.57 26.92 -9.30
N ARG A 133 -21.31 27.53 -8.14
CA ARG A 133 -20.41 28.70 -8.05
C ARG A 133 -18.99 28.27 -8.40
N ILE A 134 -18.15 29.22 -8.80
CA ILE A 134 -16.75 28.89 -9.13
C ILE A 134 -16.02 28.23 -7.96
N SER A 135 -16.25 28.67 -6.72
CA SER A 135 -15.60 28.10 -5.54
C SER A 135 -15.94 26.62 -5.35
N GLU A 136 -17.20 26.24 -5.60
CA GLU A 136 -17.67 24.86 -5.48
C GLU A 136 -17.11 24.00 -6.61
N SER A 137 -17.03 24.56 -7.82
CA SER A 137 -16.42 23.88 -8.97
C SER A 137 -14.93 23.62 -8.76
N LEU A 138 -14.19 24.61 -8.25
CA LEU A 138 -12.76 24.45 -7.94
C LEU A 138 -12.55 23.43 -6.81
N GLN A 139 -13.45 23.39 -5.83
CA GLN A 139 -13.40 22.37 -4.77
C GLN A 139 -13.59 20.97 -5.33
N ALA A 140 -14.60 20.73 -6.17
CA ALA A 140 -14.80 19.43 -6.82
C ALA A 140 -13.58 19.01 -7.67
N ILE A 141 -12.97 19.96 -8.39
CA ILE A 141 -11.72 19.71 -9.15
C ILE A 141 -10.58 19.36 -8.20
N SER A 142 -10.43 20.06 -7.07
CA SER A 142 -9.40 19.80 -6.07
C SER A 142 -9.52 18.39 -5.49
N GLU A 143 -10.74 18.00 -5.10
CA GLU A 143 -11.05 16.68 -4.55
C GLU A 143 -10.77 15.56 -5.57
N GLY A 144 -11.16 15.75 -6.84
CA GLY A 144 -11.02 14.72 -7.86
C GLY A 144 -9.64 14.62 -8.53
N SER A 145 -8.89 15.71 -8.60
CA SER A 145 -7.55 15.74 -9.21
C SER A 145 -6.41 15.64 -8.19
N GLY A 146 -6.65 16.06 -6.95
CA GLY A 146 -5.63 16.29 -5.93
C GLY A 146 -4.87 17.61 -6.11
N ALA A 147 -5.29 18.49 -7.02
CA ALA A 147 -4.70 19.82 -7.19
C ALA A 147 -5.03 20.72 -5.98
N SER A 148 -4.08 21.54 -5.53
CA SER A 148 -4.32 22.41 -4.38
C SER A 148 -5.35 23.50 -4.69
N MET A 149 -6.26 23.78 -3.74
CA MET A 149 -7.25 24.86 -3.86
C MET A 149 -6.61 26.22 -4.13
N GLN A 150 -5.43 26.48 -3.54
CA GLN A 150 -4.72 27.74 -3.72
C GLN A 150 -4.24 27.91 -5.18
N GLN A 151 -3.72 26.85 -5.78
CA GLN A 151 -3.30 26.85 -7.19
C GLN A 151 -4.50 27.00 -8.13
N LEU A 152 -5.59 26.28 -7.87
CA LEU A 152 -6.81 26.38 -8.66
C LEU A 152 -7.44 27.78 -8.60
N GLN A 153 -7.44 28.42 -7.43
CA GLN A 153 -7.90 29.80 -7.28
C GLN A 153 -7.03 30.79 -8.06
N ALA A 154 -5.70 30.61 -8.01
CA ALA A 154 -4.77 31.45 -8.76
C ALA A 154 -4.99 31.34 -10.27
N LEU A 155 -5.17 30.11 -10.78
CA LEU A 155 -5.50 29.86 -12.19
C LEU A 155 -6.85 30.45 -12.57
N SER A 156 -7.86 30.31 -11.71
CA SER A 156 -9.19 30.86 -11.94
C SER A 156 -9.17 32.37 -12.17
N ASN A 157 -8.30 33.09 -11.47
CA ASN A 157 -8.12 34.54 -11.59
C ASN A 157 -7.27 34.96 -12.81
N GLN A 158 -6.85 34.02 -13.67
CA GLN A 158 -6.10 34.28 -14.90
C GLN A 158 -6.85 33.77 -16.14
N PRO A 159 -8.09 34.23 -16.39
CA PRO A 159 -8.95 33.68 -17.45
C PRO A 159 -8.36 33.82 -18.87
N ALA A 160 -7.49 34.81 -19.10
CA ALA A 160 -6.81 35.01 -20.38
C ALA A 160 -5.95 33.81 -20.81
N GLN A 161 -5.38 33.05 -19.86
CA GLN A 161 -4.58 31.86 -20.19
C GLN A 161 -5.41 30.73 -20.79
N PHE A 162 -6.73 30.76 -20.58
CA PHE A 162 -7.70 29.80 -21.10
C PHE A 162 -8.43 30.32 -22.34
N GLY A 163 -7.96 31.43 -22.93
CA GLY A 163 -8.56 32.02 -24.14
C GLY A 163 -9.90 32.72 -23.90
N LEU A 164 -10.24 33.03 -22.65
CA LEU A 164 -11.47 33.74 -22.32
C LEU A 164 -11.37 35.24 -22.65
N PRO A 165 -12.51 35.89 -22.95
CA PRO A 165 -12.53 37.30 -23.34
C PRO A 165 -12.07 38.22 -22.19
N ALA A 166 -11.56 39.41 -22.52
CA ALA A 166 -10.95 40.33 -21.56
C ALA A 166 -11.90 40.84 -20.45
N ASN A 167 -13.21 40.73 -20.65
CA ASN A 167 -14.23 41.06 -19.65
C ASN A 167 -14.47 39.93 -18.64
N ALA A 168 -13.95 38.71 -18.87
CA ALA A 168 -13.99 37.63 -17.91
C ALA A 168 -13.07 37.98 -16.73
N LYS A 169 -13.63 38.04 -15.52
CA LYS A 169 -12.87 38.30 -14.29
C LYS A 169 -12.19 37.04 -13.76
N ASN A 170 -12.81 35.89 -14.00
CA ASN A 170 -12.35 34.57 -13.60
C ASN A 170 -13.03 33.49 -14.46
N LEU A 171 -12.93 32.23 -14.04
CA LEU A 171 -13.57 31.08 -14.71
C LEU A 171 -15.07 30.89 -14.38
N GLU A 172 -15.70 31.78 -13.61
CA GLU A 172 -17.13 31.68 -13.27
C GLU A 172 -17.99 31.67 -14.54
N GLY A 173 -18.87 30.66 -14.66
CA GLY A 173 -19.73 30.49 -15.83
C GLY A 173 -19.04 29.96 -17.09
N TYR A 174 -17.72 29.72 -17.04
CA TYR A 174 -16.94 29.17 -18.16
C TYR A 174 -16.49 27.72 -17.95
N LEU A 175 -16.75 27.15 -16.77
CA LEU A 175 -16.61 25.72 -16.54
C LEU A 175 -17.90 25.03 -17.00
N ALA A 176 -17.78 24.17 -18.01
CA ALA A 176 -18.93 23.42 -18.49
C ALA A 176 -19.36 22.38 -17.42
N PRO A 177 -20.67 22.16 -17.23
CA PRO A 177 -21.14 21.07 -16.39
C PRO A 177 -20.92 19.73 -17.09
N GLY A 178 -20.63 18.69 -16.32
CA GLY A 178 -20.40 17.35 -16.84
C GLY A 178 -19.49 16.52 -15.95
N GLU A 179 -19.25 15.28 -16.40
CA GLU A 179 -18.27 14.38 -15.79
C GLU A 179 -16.97 14.43 -16.58
N TYR A 180 -15.86 14.65 -15.88
CA TYR A 180 -14.55 14.80 -16.46
C TYR A 180 -13.66 13.64 -16.05
N ARG A 181 -13.04 13.00 -17.05
CA ARG A 181 -12.12 11.88 -16.86
C ARG A 181 -10.88 12.08 -17.72
N PHE A 182 -9.71 12.16 -17.09
CA PHE A 182 -8.41 12.33 -17.75
C PHE A 182 -7.42 11.24 -17.36
#